data_AF-A0A162EYQ0-F1
#
_entry.id   AF-A0A162EYQ0-F1
#
_cell.length_a   1.000
_cell.length_b   1.000
_cell.length_c   1.000
_cell.angle_alpha   90.00
_cell.angle_beta   90.00
_cell.angle_gamma   90.00
#
_symmetry.space_group_name_H-M   'P 1'
#
loop_
_entity.id
_entity.type
_entity.pdbx_description
1 polymer ?
#
loop_
_entity_poly.entity_id
_entity_poly.type
_entity_poly.pdbx_seq_one_letter_code
_entity_poly.pdbx_strand_id
1 'polypeptide(L)'
;MVWLNKFKNAAQWLSLYLWLVSGTIIVTINASWLYFANAVGQKLGATVNLTLGRLMTNYYQLLAYLNFPWVPKLTMNDFTDSTSALVHFADVKNLFMLDYGVFIVTSVVVYFFLAATTT
;
A
#
# COMPACT_ATOMS: atom_id res chain seq x y z
N MET A 1 25.35 -9.59 29.82
CA MET A 1 24.75 -10.43 28.75
C MET A 1 23.21 -10.52 28.80
N VAL A 2 22.53 -10.25 29.93
CA VAL A 2 21.05 -10.26 30.01
C VAL A 2 20.37 -9.09 29.26
N TRP A 3 20.96 -7.90 29.29
CA TRP A 3 20.38 -6.69 28.68
C TRP A 3 20.31 -6.77 27.14
N LEU A 4 21.31 -7.38 26.50
CA LEU A 4 21.37 -7.54 25.04
C LEU A 4 20.25 -8.46 24.53
N ASN A 5 19.94 -9.52 25.26
CA ASN A 5 18.84 -10.43 24.92
C ASN A 5 17.48 -9.74 25.07
N LYS A 6 17.30 -8.89 26.09
CA LYS A 6 16.07 -8.09 26.23
C LYS A 6 15.89 -7.13 25.05
N PHE A 7 16.96 -6.46 24.62
CA PHE A 7 16.93 -5.56 23.47
C PHE A 7 16.59 -6.30 22.17
N LYS A 8 17.26 -7.43 21.91
CA LYS A 8 16.97 -8.29 20.75
C LYS A 8 15.50 -8.73 20.72
N ASN A 9 14.98 -9.22 21.85
CA ASN A 9 13.59 -9.66 21.94
C ASN A 9 12.61 -8.51 21.68
N ALA A 10 12.87 -7.32 22.24
CA ALA A 10 12.05 -6.14 21.99
C ALA A 10 12.06 -5.75 20.49
N ALA A 11 13.23 -5.78 19.85
CA ALA A 11 13.35 -5.50 18.41
C ALA A 11 12.60 -6.52 17.54
N GLN A 12 12.60 -7.81 17.92
CA GLN A 12 11.85 -8.86 17.22
C GLN A 12 10.34 -8.66 17.33
N TRP A 13 9.83 -8.37 18.53
CA TRP A 13 8.40 -8.09 18.74
C TRP A 13 7.96 -6.81 18.01
N LEU A 14 8.78 -5.76 18.05
CA LEU A 14 8.51 -4.53 17.29
C LEU A 14 8.48 -4.80 15.79
N SER A 15 9.41 -5.62 15.28
CA SER A 15 9.44 -5.98 13.87
C SER A 15 8.19 -6.76 13.46
N LEU A 16 7.72 -7.70 14.29
CA LEU A 16 6.48 -8.42 14.04
C LEU A 16 5.27 -7.49 14.01
N TYR A 17 5.19 -6.54 14.94
CA TYR A 17 4.13 -5.53 14.96
C TYR A 17 4.12 -4.68 13.69
N LEU A 18 5.28 -4.14 13.30
CA LEU A 18 5.41 -3.33 12.09
C LEU A 18 5.11 -4.14 10.82
N TRP A 19 5.50 -5.42 10.79
CA TRP A 19 5.20 -6.33 9.69
C TRP A 19 3.69 -6.55 9.53
N LEU A 20 2.96 -6.76 10.64
CA LEU A 20 1.50 -6.93 10.61
C LEU A 20 0.78 -5.65 10.18
N VAL A 21 1.22 -4.50 10.69
CA VAL A 21 0.64 -3.19 10.34
C VAL A 21 0.84 -2.91 8.86
N SER A 22 2.09 -2.99 8.37
CA SER A 22 2.39 -2.75 6.95
C SER A 22 1.71 -3.77 6.03
N GLY A 23 1.69 -5.06 6.42
CA GLY A 23 0.94 -6.08 5.68
C GLY A 23 -0.57 -5.76 5.57
N THR A 24 -1.17 -5.26 6.63
CA THR A 24 -2.59 -4.84 6.63
C THR A 24 -2.81 -3.63 5.72
N ILE A 25 -1.88 -2.67 5.71
CA ILE A 25 -1.93 -1.50 4.82
C ILE A 25 -1.84 -1.95 3.35
N ILE A 26 -0.88 -2.80 3.00
CA ILE A 26 -0.73 -3.36 1.65
C ILE A 26 -2.02 -4.04 1.17
N VAL A 27 -2.63 -4.87 2.02
CA VAL A 27 -3.89 -5.57 1.71
C VAL A 27 -5.02 -4.56 1.49
N THR A 28 -5.11 -3.53 2.31
CA THR A 28 -6.17 -2.51 2.24
C THR A 28 -6.04 -1.66 0.98
N ILE A 29 -4.82 -1.22 0.66
CA ILE A 29 -4.51 -0.46 -0.56
C ILE A 29 -4.90 -1.26 -1.82
N ASN A 30 -4.61 -2.56 -1.82
CA ASN A 30 -4.83 -3.44 -2.98
C ASN A 30 -6.22 -4.10 -2.98
N ALA A 31 -7.10 -3.74 -2.05
CA ALA A 31 -8.48 -4.21 -1.98
C ALA A 31 -9.37 -3.54 -3.05
N SER A 32 -9.02 -3.69 -4.32
CA SER A 32 -9.74 -3.08 -5.46
C SER A 32 -11.20 -3.52 -5.55
N TRP A 33 -11.53 -4.70 -5.02
CA TRP A 33 -12.91 -5.18 -4.89
C TRP A 33 -13.76 -4.30 -3.97
N LEU A 34 -13.17 -3.70 -2.92
CA LEU A 34 -13.88 -2.81 -2.00
C LEU A 34 -14.20 -1.49 -2.70
N TYR A 35 -13.26 -0.96 -3.47
CA TYR A 35 -13.51 0.20 -4.32
C TYR A 35 -14.58 -0.08 -5.38
N PHE A 36 -14.53 -1.25 -6.03
CA PHE A 36 -15.57 -1.67 -6.97
C PHE A 36 -16.96 -1.72 -6.33
N ALA A 37 -17.08 -2.35 -5.16
CA ALA A 37 -18.34 -2.42 -4.42
C ALA A 37 -18.88 -1.03 -4.09
N ASN A 38 -18.00 -0.12 -3.65
CA ASN A 38 -18.37 1.28 -3.40
C ASN A 38 -18.81 1.99 -4.70
N ALA A 39 -18.07 1.81 -5.80
CA ALA A 39 -18.37 2.42 -7.09
C ALA A 39 -19.74 1.98 -7.65
N VAL A 40 -20.08 0.71 -7.47
CA VAL A 40 -21.41 0.16 -7.81
C VAL A 40 -22.48 0.72 -6.88
N GLY A 41 -22.28 0.62 -5.56
CA GLY A 41 -23.28 1.03 -4.57
C GLY A 41 -23.62 2.52 -4.63
N GLN A 42 -22.64 3.37 -4.90
CA GLN A 42 -22.81 4.83 -5.01
C GLN A 42 -23.06 5.32 -6.44
N LYS A 43 -23.11 4.41 -7.43
CA LYS A 43 -23.26 4.74 -8.86
C LYS A 43 -22.23 5.77 -9.34
N LEU A 44 -20.99 5.70 -8.86
CA LEU A 44 -19.94 6.71 -9.10
C LEU A 44 -19.71 6.99 -10.58
N GLY A 45 -19.78 5.95 -11.43
CA GLY A 45 -19.63 6.11 -12.88
C GLY A 45 -20.63 7.12 -13.46
N ALA A 46 -21.89 7.06 -13.02
CA ALA A 46 -22.92 8.01 -13.48
C ALA A 46 -22.62 9.45 -13.04
N THR A 47 -22.08 9.63 -11.84
CA THR A 47 -21.73 10.96 -11.28
C THR A 47 -20.64 11.66 -12.10
N VAL A 48 -19.70 10.89 -12.66
CA VAL A 48 -18.60 11.42 -13.49
C VAL A 48 -18.80 11.18 -14.98
N ASN A 49 -20.00 10.77 -15.39
CA ASN A 49 -20.36 10.47 -16.78
C ASN A 49 -19.43 9.44 -17.47
N LEU A 50 -18.99 8.41 -16.73
CA LEU A 50 -18.19 7.29 -17.21
C LEU A 50 -18.90 5.96 -17.00
N THR A 51 -18.59 4.98 -17.87
CA THR A 51 -18.98 3.60 -17.58
C THR A 51 -18.18 3.08 -16.39
N LEU A 52 -18.74 2.14 -15.63
CA LEU A 52 -18.05 1.51 -14.50
C LEU A 52 -16.69 0.92 -14.91
N GLY A 53 -16.60 0.31 -16.09
CA GLY A 53 -15.34 -0.23 -16.61
C GLY A 53 -14.27 0.84 -16.85
N ARG A 54 -14.64 2.01 -17.38
CA ARG A 54 -13.71 3.14 -17.55
C ARG A 54 -13.29 3.71 -16.20
N LEU A 55 -14.24 3.88 -15.28
CA LEU A 55 -13.92 4.33 -13.92
C LEU A 55 -12.90 3.39 -13.25
N MET A 56 -13.11 2.08 -13.33
CA MET A 56 -12.17 1.09 -12.79
C MET A 56 -10.83 1.11 -13.51
N THR A 57 -10.79 1.34 -14.82
CA THR A 57 -9.54 1.47 -15.58
C THR A 57 -8.68 2.62 -15.06
N ASN A 58 -9.28 3.79 -14.83
CA ASN A 58 -8.57 4.94 -14.25
C ASN A 58 -8.09 4.65 -12.82
N TYR A 59 -8.92 3.98 -12.02
CA TYR A 59 -8.52 3.55 -10.68
C TYR A 59 -7.31 2.59 -10.70
N TYR A 60 -7.26 1.66 -11.66
CA TYR A 60 -6.10 0.79 -11.83
C TYR A 60 -4.85 1.53 -12.30
N GLN A 61 -4.99 2.56 -13.14
CA GLN A 61 -3.87 3.44 -13.52
C GLN A 61 -3.30 4.17 -12.29
N LEU A 62 -4.17 4.69 -11.42
CA LEU A 62 -3.76 5.29 -10.16
C LEU A 62 -3.05 4.27 -9.25
N LEU A 63 -3.62 3.07 -9.06
CA LEU A 63 -2.97 2.03 -8.27
C LEU A 63 -1.62 1.61 -8.86
N ALA A 64 -1.48 1.51 -10.18
CA ALA A 64 -0.21 1.19 -10.81
C ALA A 64 0.85 2.26 -10.51
N TYR A 65 0.48 3.55 -10.58
CA TYR A 65 1.38 4.64 -10.21
C TYR A 65 1.82 4.57 -8.75
N LEU A 66 0.90 4.28 -7.82
CA LEU A 66 1.18 4.27 -6.39
C LEU A 66 1.97 3.02 -5.95
N ASN A 67 1.66 1.83 -6.48
CA ASN A 67 2.29 0.58 -6.05
C ASN A 67 3.69 0.36 -6.67
N PHE A 68 3.94 0.88 -7.87
CA PHE A 68 5.15 0.53 -8.62
C PHE A 68 6.16 1.68 -8.72
N PRO A 69 7.42 1.47 -8.29
CA PRO A 69 8.45 2.51 -8.38
C PRO A 69 8.82 2.85 -9.83
N TRP A 70 8.69 1.92 -10.77
CA TRP A 70 8.98 2.12 -12.19
C TRP A 70 7.87 2.83 -12.99
N VAL A 71 6.76 3.23 -12.36
CA VAL A 71 5.74 4.08 -12.97
C VAL A 71 5.96 5.52 -12.52
N PRO A 72 6.75 6.34 -13.25
CA PRO A 72 7.27 7.61 -12.72
C PRO A 72 6.25 8.74 -12.68
N LYS A 73 5.18 8.66 -13.48
CA LYS A 73 4.18 9.72 -13.63
C LYS A 73 2.78 9.14 -13.56
N LEU A 74 1.89 9.86 -12.88
CA LEU A 74 0.46 9.56 -12.88
C LEU A 74 -0.14 10.09 -14.18
N THR A 75 -0.83 9.23 -14.92
CA THR A 75 -1.58 9.61 -16.12
C THR A 75 -2.84 8.76 -16.18
N MET A 76 -3.98 9.41 -16.01
CA MET A 76 -5.31 8.81 -16.09
C MET A 76 -5.95 9.17 -17.43
N ASN A 77 -6.65 8.21 -18.04
CA ASN A 77 -7.20 8.39 -19.40
C ASN A 77 -8.38 9.35 -19.45
N ASP A 78 -9.25 9.31 -18.43
CA ASP A 78 -10.52 10.05 -18.41
C ASP A 78 -10.53 11.19 -17.38
N PHE A 79 -9.47 11.35 -16.57
CA PHE A 79 -9.35 12.40 -15.56
C PHE A 79 -8.14 13.30 -15.81
N THR A 80 -8.33 14.61 -15.67
CA THR A 80 -7.24 15.59 -15.69
C THR A 80 -6.93 16.02 -14.26
N ASP A 81 -5.72 15.73 -13.81
CA ASP A 81 -5.26 16.13 -12.48
C ASP A 81 -4.68 17.56 -12.50
N SER A 82 -4.95 18.32 -11.45
CA SER A 82 -4.26 19.60 -11.24
C SER A 82 -2.82 19.37 -10.80
N THR A 83 -1.95 20.37 -10.99
CA THR A 83 -0.56 20.32 -10.52
C THR A 83 -0.47 20.02 -9.01
N SER A 84 -1.37 20.59 -8.21
CA SER A 84 -1.42 20.33 -6.77
C SER A 84 -1.82 18.89 -6.45
N ALA A 85 -2.76 18.31 -7.21
CA ALA A 85 -3.16 16.92 -7.04
C ALA A 85 -2.00 15.96 -7.37
N LEU A 86 -1.25 16.24 -8.44
CA LEU A 86 -0.07 15.45 -8.82
C LEU A 86 1.03 15.48 -7.74
N VAL A 87 1.27 16.63 -7.12
CA VAL A 87 2.20 16.74 -5.98
C VAL A 87 1.72 15.90 -4.80
N HIS A 88 0.44 16.03 -4.44
CA HIS A 88 -0.15 15.23 -3.36
C HIS A 88 -0.03 13.72 -3.63
N PHE A 89 -0.31 13.27 -4.85
CA PHE A 89 -0.16 11.86 -5.22
C PHE A 89 1.30 11.38 -5.19
N ALA A 90 2.27 12.25 -5.47
CA ALA A 90 3.68 11.92 -5.32
C ALA A 90 4.07 11.72 -3.83
N ASP A 91 3.53 12.54 -2.93
CA ASP A 91 3.73 12.36 -1.48
C ASP A 91 3.11 11.04 -0.99
N VAL A 92 1.89 10.72 -1.44
CA VAL A 92 1.23 9.45 -1.13
C VAL A 92 2.03 8.26 -1.69
N LYS A 93 2.59 8.38 -2.90
CA LYS A 93 3.48 7.35 -3.46
C LYS A 93 4.70 7.10 -2.56
N ASN A 94 5.30 8.15 -2.00
CA ASN A 94 6.43 7.98 -1.07
C ASN A 94 6.03 7.22 0.19
N LEU A 95 4.81 7.43 0.71
CA LEU A 95 4.29 6.65 1.83
C LEU A 95 4.11 5.17 1.47
N PHE A 96 3.67 4.86 0.24
CA PHE A 96 3.57 3.47 -0.24
C PHE A 96 4.96 2.83 -0.32
N MET A 97 5.95 3.55 -0.86
CA MET A 97 7.33 3.03 -0.93
C MET A 97 7.92 2.80 0.47
N LEU A 98 7.62 3.69 1.43
CA LEU A 98 8.00 3.51 2.83
C LEU A 98 7.34 2.26 3.43
N ASP A 99 6.04 2.08 3.23
CA ASP A 99 5.29 0.93 3.72
C ASP A 99 5.85 -0.40 3.18
N TYR A 100 6.10 -0.48 1.86
CA TYR A 100 6.76 -1.62 1.26
C TYR A 100 8.18 -1.86 1.81
N GLY A 101 8.96 -0.80 2.00
CA GLY A 101 10.30 -0.90 2.59
C GLY A 101 10.24 -1.46 4.02
N VAL A 102 9.33 -0.95 4.85
CA VAL A 102 9.09 -1.45 6.22
C VAL A 102 8.66 -2.91 6.18
N PHE A 103 7.71 -3.28 5.31
CA PHE A 103 7.24 -4.66 5.19
C PHE A 103 8.36 -5.61 4.78
N ILE A 104 9.18 -5.26 3.79
CA ILE A 104 10.29 -6.10 3.31
C ILE A 104 11.35 -6.28 4.40
N VAL A 105 11.80 -5.19 5.03
CA VAL A 105 12.84 -5.25 6.08
C VAL A 105 12.35 -6.07 7.28
N THR A 106 11.12 -5.83 7.72
CA THR A 106 10.53 -6.55 8.85
C THR A 106 10.24 -8.02 8.52
N SER A 107 9.90 -8.34 7.26
CA SER A 107 9.69 -9.73 6.80
C SER A 107 10.93 -10.58 7.02
N VAL A 108 12.12 -10.06 6.72
CA VAL A 108 13.39 -10.78 6.92
C VAL A 108 13.61 -11.07 8.41
N VAL A 109 13.41 -10.09 9.27
CA VAL A 109 13.57 -10.25 10.74
C VAL A 109 12.55 -11.25 11.29
N VAL A 110 11.29 -11.14 10.87
CA VAL A 110 10.19 -12.02 11.30
C VAL A 110 10.45 -13.46 10.85
N TYR A 111 10.91 -13.67 9.61
CA TYR A 111 11.25 -15.01 9.11
C TYR A 111 12.28 -15.71 10.02
N PHE A 112 13.38 -15.04 10.34
CA PHE A 112 14.41 -15.61 11.23
C PHE A 112 13.91 -15.77 12.68
N PHE A 113 13.10 -14.85 13.18
CA PHE A 113 12.51 -14.93 14.52
C PHE A 113 11.59 -16.15 14.66
N LEU A 114 10.71 -16.38 13.69
CA LEU A 114 9.81 -17.53 13.69
C LEU A 114 10.58 -18.84 13.50
N ALA A 115 11.52 -18.91 12.56
CA ALA A 115 12.34 -20.10 12.33
C ALA A 115 13.12 -20.53 13.58
N ALA A 116 13.66 -19.57 14.34
CA ALA A 116 14.39 -19.84 15.58
C ALA A 116 13.48 -20.25 16.77
N THR A 117 12.17 -20.02 16.68
CA THR A 117 11.21 -20.38 17.74
C THR A 117 10.62 -21.77 17.52
N THR A 118 10.65 -22.28 16.29
CA THR A 118 10.10 -23.60 15.91
C THR A 118 11.10 -24.76 16.01
N THR A 119 12.36 -24.48 16.31
CA THR A 119 13.44 -25.45 16.53
C THR A 119 13.78 -25.56 18.02
#